data_AF-A0A496N7Q6-F1
#
_entry.id   AF-A0A496N7Q6-F1
#
_cell.length_a   1.000
_cell.length_b   1.000
_cell.length_c   1.000
_cell.angle_alpha   90.00
_cell.angle_beta   90.00
_cell.angle_gamma   90.00
#
_symmetry.space_group_name_H-M   'P 1'
#
loop_
_entity.id
_entity.type
_entity.pdbx_description
1 polymer ?
#
loop_
_entity_poly.entity_id
_entity_poly.type
_entity_poly.pdbx_seq_one_letter_code
_entity_poly.pdbx_strand_id
1 'polypeptide(L)'
;QETRNQYDENQLKAPNLSVDGATLTALLNTYPETKAYPIKLNADGVLNKALEEKQEADIHNFLFNHIEGSLNLSVNKALIDDADKKTDTIKAQSPFWQLFRESVKPQGELSQAFVVDNDNYVLKLEKNENGYFINGKPSQELENEVEQDHVDD
;
A
#
# COMPACT_ATOMS: atom_id res chain seq x y z
N GLN A 1 34.52 13.23 -32.63
CA GLN A 1 33.93 11.94 -32.22
C GLN A 1 33.74 11.86 -30.70
N GLU A 2 34.43 12.68 -29.90
CA GLU A 2 34.31 12.70 -28.42
C GLU A 2 33.03 13.36 -27.88
N THR A 3 32.37 14.23 -28.64
CA THR A 3 31.22 15.01 -28.16
C THR A 3 29.88 14.25 -28.14
N ARG A 4 29.78 13.09 -28.81
CA ARG A 4 28.57 12.24 -28.77
C ARG A 4 28.59 11.26 -27.61
N ASN A 5 29.76 10.70 -27.26
CA ASN A 5 29.87 9.76 -26.14
C ASN A 5 29.59 10.43 -24.78
N GLN A 6 29.93 11.71 -24.60
CA GLN A 6 29.57 12.46 -23.39
C GLN A 6 28.07 12.77 -23.25
N TYR A 7 27.31 12.75 -24.37
CA TYR A 7 25.87 12.98 -24.31
C TYR A 7 25.11 11.73 -23.89
N ASP A 8 25.65 10.54 -24.19
CA ASP A 8 25.10 9.25 -23.77
C ASP A 8 25.48 8.91 -22.32
N GLU A 9 26.66 9.32 -21.84
CA GLU A 9 27.08 9.13 -20.43
C GLU A 9 26.41 10.11 -19.45
N ASN A 10 25.75 11.16 -19.94
CA ASN A 10 24.99 12.11 -19.11
C ASN A 10 23.48 11.83 -19.07
N GLN A 11 23.02 10.73 -19.69
CA GLN A 11 21.64 10.31 -19.61
C GLN A 11 21.39 9.64 -18.25
N LEU A 12 21.02 10.47 -17.27
CA LEU A 12 20.51 10.08 -15.94
C LEU A 12 21.57 9.44 -15.04
N LYS A 13 22.46 10.27 -14.45
CA LYS A 13 22.82 10.01 -13.04
C LYS A 13 21.49 9.99 -12.27
N ALA A 14 21.07 8.79 -11.87
CA ALA A 14 19.69 8.42 -11.60
C ALA A 14 18.93 9.48 -10.79
N PRO A 15 17.82 10.05 -11.29
CA PRO A 15 17.04 10.98 -10.49
C PRO A 15 16.50 10.23 -9.27
N ASN A 16 16.87 10.68 -8.08
CA ASN A 16 16.15 10.33 -6.85
C ASN A 16 14.72 10.84 -7.04
N LEU A 17 13.76 9.91 -7.15
CA LEU A 17 12.36 10.29 -7.24
C LEU A 17 11.89 10.62 -5.83
N SER A 18 11.55 11.87 -5.57
CA SER A 18 10.96 12.28 -4.29
C SER A 18 9.53 12.72 -4.48
N VAL A 19 8.70 12.38 -3.51
CA VAL A 19 7.31 12.80 -3.37
C VAL A 19 7.20 13.47 -2.02
N ASP A 20 6.83 14.75 -2.01
CA ASP A 20 6.65 15.54 -0.79
C ASP A 20 5.14 15.78 -0.60
N GLY A 21 4.56 15.12 0.40
CA GLY A 21 3.18 15.33 0.82
C GLY A 21 2.10 15.16 -0.26
N ALA A 22 2.26 14.24 -1.21
CA ALA A 22 1.26 14.02 -2.25
C ALA A 22 -0.01 13.39 -1.68
N THR A 23 -1.16 14.00 -2.02
CA THR A 23 -2.47 13.49 -1.63
C THR A 23 -3.29 13.15 -2.87
N LEU A 24 -3.71 11.90 -2.97
CA LEU A 24 -4.72 11.45 -3.93
C LEU A 24 -6.03 11.18 -3.19
N THR A 25 -7.10 11.84 -3.63
CA THR A 25 -8.46 11.56 -3.16
C THR A 25 -9.31 11.10 -4.33
N ALA A 26 -10.09 10.05 -4.13
CA ALA A 26 -11.05 9.60 -5.12
C ALA A 26 -12.35 9.16 -4.44
N LEU A 27 -13.42 9.13 -5.23
CA LEU A 27 -14.64 8.43 -4.86
C LEU A 27 -14.62 7.09 -5.60
N LEU A 28 -14.62 6.00 -4.86
CA LEU A 28 -14.55 4.65 -5.38
C LEU A 28 -15.92 3.99 -5.27
N ASN A 29 -16.43 3.56 -6.42
CA ASN A 29 -17.67 2.79 -6.54
C ASN A 29 -17.29 1.31 -6.66
N THR A 30 -18.14 0.42 -6.16
CA THR A 30 -17.94 -1.03 -6.37
C THR A 30 -18.15 -1.42 -7.84
N TYR A 31 -19.08 -0.74 -8.51
CA TYR A 31 -19.44 -0.88 -9.91
C TYR A 31 -20.06 0.44 -10.42
N PRO A 32 -20.05 0.74 -11.74
CA PRO A 32 -20.80 1.88 -12.28
C PRO A 32 -22.23 1.91 -11.74
N GLU A 33 -22.70 3.08 -11.28
CA GLU A 33 -24.01 3.33 -10.65
C GLU A 33 -24.20 2.86 -9.18
N THR A 34 -23.24 2.14 -8.59
CA THR A 34 -23.26 1.90 -7.13
C THR A 34 -22.87 3.15 -6.35
N LYS A 35 -23.22 3.19 -5.06
CA LYS A 35 -22.82 4.29 -4.18
C LYS A 35 -21.29 4.40 -4.14
N ALA A 36 -20.81 5.63 -4.30
CA ALA A 36 -19.40 5.97 -4.27
C ALA A 36 -18.95 6.27 -2.84
N TYR A 37 -17.78 5.79 -2.45
CA TYR A 37 -17.22 6.03 -1.12
C TYR A 37 -15.85 6.70 -1.21
N PRO A 38 -15.52 7.64 -0.31
CA PRO A 38 -14.24 8.32 -0.34
C PRO A 38 -13.10 7.36 -0.01
N ILE A 39 -12.03 7.47 -0.78
CA ILE A 39 -10.71 6.93 -0.49
C ILE A 39 -9.68 8.05 -0.52
N LYS A 40 -8.67 7.95 0.34
CA LYS A 40 -7.57 8.91 0.43
C LYS A 40 -6.26 8.17 0.55
N LEU A 41 -5.30 8.52 -0.29
CA LEU A 41 -3.92 8.04 -0.23
C LEU A 41 -3.02 9.26 -0.04
N ASN A 42 -2.24 9.26 1.02
CA ASN A 42 -1.17 10.22 1.22
C ASN A 42 0.15 9.47 1.03
N ALA A 43 1.07 10.03 0.26
CA ALA A 43 2.38 9.47 0.04
C ALA A 43 3.42 10.54 0.23
N ASP A 44 4.45 10.19 0.99
CA ASP A 44 5.65 10.98 1.19
C ASP A 44 6.83 10.02 1.10
N GLY A 45 7.91 10.42 0.45
CA GLY A 45 9.11 9.60 0.46
C GLY A 45 10.05 9.86 -0.69
N VAL A 46 11.21 9.23 -0.57
CA VAL A 46 12.29 9.31 -1.53
C VAL A 46 12.64 7.89 -1.97
N LEU A 47 12.62 7.68 -3.28
CA LEU A 47 13.17 6.51 -3.93
C LEU A 47 14.66 6.74 -4.16
N ASN A 48 15.49 6.14 -3.32
CA ASN A 48 16.93 6.21 -3.42
C ASN A 48 17.41 5.10 -4.36
N LYS A 49 17.71 5.46 -5.61
CA LYS A 49 18.06 4.48 -6.63
C LYS A 49 19.57 4.20 -6.63
N ALA A 50 20.03 3.28 -5.78
CA ALA A 50 21.27 2.55 -6.04
C ALA A 50 20.95 1.36 -6.95
N LEU A 51 20.71 1.61 -8.23
CA LEU A 51 20.46 0.52 -9.19
C LEU A 51 21.79 -0.18 -9.50
N GLU A 52 22.15 -1.20 -8.73
CA GLU A 52 23.14 -2.17 -9.21
C GLU A 52 22.47 -3.01 -10.31
N GLU A 53 23.11 -3.09 -11.48
CA GLU A 53 22.56 -3.52 -12.77
C GLU A 53 22.02 -4.97 -12.86
N LYS A 54 21.78 -5.67 -11.74
CA LYS A 54 21.44 -7.10 -11.72
C LYS A 54 20.41 -7.53 -10.66
N GLN A 55 19.37 -6.75 -10.41
CA GLN A 55 18.22 -7.26 -9.65
C GLN A 55 16.98 -7.38 -10.55
N GLU A 56 16.77 -8.59 -11.05
CA GLU A 56 15.56 -8.99 -11.76
C GLU A 56 14.34 -8.93 -10.83
N ALA A 57 13.33 -8.19 -11.31
CA ALA A 57 11.91 -8.54 -11.31
C ALA A 57 11.10 -8.68 -10.01
N ASP A 58 11.64 -8.40 -8.82
CA ASP A 58 10.79 -8.26 -7.63
C ASP A 58 10.58 -6.80 -7.26
N ILE A 59 9.52 -6.22 -7.83
CA ILE A 59 9.10 -4.84 -7.59
C ILE A 59 8.78 -4.63 -6.10
N HIS A 60 8.24 -5.65 -5.42
CA HIS A 60 7.96 -5.56 -4.00
C HIS A 60 9.25 -5.42 -3.20
N ASN A 61 10.22 -6.33 -3.38
CA ASN A 61 11.52 -6.24 -2.71
C ASN A 61 12.31 -4.98 -3.09
N PHE A 62 12.20 -4.52 -4.33
CA PHE A 62 12.83 -3.28 -4.77
C PHE A 62 12.25 -2.06 -4.03
N LEU A 63 10.93 -1.92 -3.98
CA LEU A 63 10.24 -0.84 -3.24
C LEU A 63 10.50 -0.96 -1.73
N PHE A 64 10.38 -2.18 -1.21
CA PHE A 64 10.99 -2.72 0.02
C PHE A 64 12.27 -2.01 0.42
N ASN A 65 13.32 -2.20 -0.36
CA ASN A 65 14.66 -1.85 0.09
C ASN A 65 15.05 -0.40 -0.22
N HIS A 66 14.44 0.22 -1.23
CA HIS A 66 14.93 1.51 -1.78
C HIS A 66 14.00 2.70 -1.55
N ILE A 67 12.84 2.49 -0.94
CA ILE A 67 11.96 3.57 -0.51
C ILE A 67 12.14 3.82 0.98
N GLU A 68 12.40 5.08 1.32
CA GLU A 68 12.19 5.63 2.65
C GLU A 68 11.06 6.66 2.55
N GLY A 69 10.16 6.64 3.51
CA GLY A 69 8.97 7.49 3.48
C GLY A 69 7.76 6.87 4.14
N SER A 70 6.61 7.48 3.93
CA SER A 70 5.34 7.03 4.48
C SER A 70 4.24 6.96 3.43
N LEU A 71 3.37 5.98 3.58
CA LEU A 71 2.16 5.81 2.79
C LEU A 71 0.99 5.63 3.74
N ASN A 72 -0.01 6.49 3.63
CA ASN A 72 -1.21 6.45 4.46
C ASN A 72 -2.44 6.30 3.56
N LEU A 73 -3.02 5.11 3.58
CA LEU A 73 -4.27 4.76 2.91
C LEU A 73 -5.42 4.82 3.90
N SER A 74 -6.47 5.56 3.55
CA SER A 74 -7.73 5.64 4.28
C SER A 74 -8.87 5.23 3.35
N VAL A 75 -9.65 4.24 3.77
CA VAL A 75 -10.74 3.65 2.99
C VAL A 75 -11.99 3.66 3.83
N ASN A 76 -13.10 4.17 3.30
CA ASN A 76 -14.36 4.17 4.04
C ASN A 76 -14.81 2.73 4.37
N LYS A 77 -15.25 2.51 5.61
CA LYS A 77 -15.70 1.19 6.09
C LYS A 77 -16.79 0.59 5.25
N ALA A 78 -17.73 1.41 4.76
CA ALA A 78 -18.82 0.93 3.93
C ALA A 78 -18.32 0.39 2.58
N LEU A 79 -17.12 0.75 2.11
CA LEU A 79 -16.56 0.12 0.91
C LEU A 79 -16.22 -1.36 1.14
N ILE A 80 -15.94 -1.76 2.37
CA ILE A 80 -15.66 -3.15 2.76
C ILE A 80 -16.94 -3.83 3.28
N ASP A 81 -17.67 -3.14 4.15
CA ASP A 81 -18.78 -3.67 4.95
C ASP A 81 -20.18 -3.35 4.38
N ASP A 82 -20.30 -2.79 3.16
CA ASP A 82 -21.61 -2.47 2.57
C ASP A 82 -22.53 -3.70 2.62
N ALA A 83 -23.70 -3.54 3.21
CA ALA A 83 -24.73 -4.58 3.28
C ALA A 83 -25.71 -4.54 2.09
N ASP A 84 -25.48 -3.68 1.10
CA ASP A 84 -26.26 -3.70 -0.14
C ASP A 84 -26.04 -5.00 -0.91
N LYS A 85 -27.12 -5.77 -1.10
CA LYS A 85 -27.09 -7.09 -1.75
C LYS A 85 -26.52 -7.07 -3.17
N LYS A 86 -26.75 -6.01 -3.94
CA LYS A 86 -26.21 -5.89 -5.30
C LYS A 86 -24.70 -5.71 -5.24
N THR A 87 -24.25 -4.83 -4.37
CA THR A 87 -22.84 -4.53 -4.11
C THR A 87 -22.09 -5.75 -3.60
N ASP A 88 -22.66 -6.50 -2.65
CA ASP A 88 -22.07 -7.74 -2.13
C ASP A 88 -21.94 -8.82 -3.20
N THR A 89 -22.97 -8.98 -4.05
CA THR A 89 -22.92 -9.94 -5.17
C THR A 89 -21.79 -9.59 -6.15
N ILE A 90 -21.59 -8.30 -6.46
CA ILE A 90 -20.53 -7.84 -7.34
C ILE A 90 -19.15 -8.06 -6.70
N LYS A 91 -18.98 -7.71 -5.42
CA LYS A 91 -17.73 -7.93 -4.68
C LYS A 91 -17.37 -9.41 -4.66
N ALA A 92 -18.36 -10.28 -4.43
CA ALA A 92 -18.16 -11.73 -4.42
C ALA A 92 -17.79 -12.32 -5.79
N GLN A 93 -18.01 -11.61 -6.90
CA GLN A 93 -17.66 -12.06 -8.25
C GLN A 93 -16.42 -11.35 -8.82
N SER A 94 -15.93 -10.32 -8.15
CA SER A 94 -14.80 -9.52 -8.59
C SER A 94 -13.52 -9.95 -7.88
N PRO A 95 -12.51 -10.47 -8.59
CA PRO A 95 -11.24 -10.87 -7.98
C PRO A 95 -10.56 -9.72 -7.23
N PHE A 96 -10.67 -8.49 -7.75
CA PHE A 96 -10.14 -7.30 -7.09
C PHE A 96 -10.79 -7.09 -5.71
N TRP A 97 -12.13 -7.12 -5.65
CA TRP A 97 -12.85 -6.88 -4.40
C TRP A 97 -12.70 -8.02 -3.40
N GLN A 98 -12.60 -9.26 -3.87
CA GLN A 98 -12.28 -10.42 -3.02
C GLN A 98 -10.92 -10.24 -2.37
N LEU A 99 -9.88 -9.99 -3.16
CA LEU A 99 -8.51 -9.78 -2.64
C LEU A 99 -8.47 -8.57 -1.70
N PHE A 100 -9.09 -7.46 -2.08
CA PHE A 100 -9.09 -6.26 -1.26
C PHE A 100 -9.83 -6.45 0.07
N ARG A 101 -10.99 -7.11 0.07
CA ARG A 101 -11.73 -7.44 1.30
C ARG A 101 -10.91 -8.39 2.17
N GLU A 102 -10.27 -9.41 1.61
CA GLU A 102 -9.43 -10.34 2.36
C GLU A 102 -8.20 -9.64 2.98
N SER A 103 -7.59 -8.69 2.27
CA SER A 103 -6.48 -7.90 2.81
C SER A 103 -6.88 -7.00 3.99
N VAL A 104 -8.09 -6.42 3.95
CA VAL A 104 -8.57 -5.52 5.02
C VAL A 104 -9.19 -6.32 6.17
N LYS A 105 -9.98 -7.33 5.86
CA LYS A 105 -10.70 -8.18 6.81
C LYS A 105 -10.50 -9.67 6.53
N PRO A 106 -9.32 -10.24 6.82
CA PRO A 106 -9.11 -11.67 6.68
C PRO A 106 -10.09 -12.41 7.59
N GLN A 107 -10.77 -13.42 7.05
CA GLN A 107 -11.78 -14.21 7.78
C GLN A 107 -12.94 -13.38 8.40
N GLY A 108 -13.13 -12.13 7.95
CA GLY A 108 -14.20 -11.24 8.43
C GLY A 108 -13.83 -10.34 9.60
N GLU A 109 -12.64 -10.48 10.19
CA GLU A 109 -12.13 -9.62 11.26
C GLU A 109 -11.13 -8.60 10.72
N LEU A 110 -11.06 -7.40 11.31
CA LEU A 110 -10.15 -6.37 10.83
C LEU A 110 -8.69 -6.82 11.01
N SER A 111 -7.94 -6.82 9.91
CA SER A 111 -6.51 -7.09 9.93
C SER A 111 -5.80 -6.13 10.89
N GLN A 112 -4.85 -6.65 11.66
CA GLN A 112 -4.02 -5.86 12.57
C GLN A 112 -3.21 -4.77 11.86
N ALA A 113 -3.01 -4.91 10.54
CA ALA A 113 -2.40 -3.88 9.70
C ALA A 113 -3.31 -2.65 9.52
N PHE A 114 -4.59 -2.71 9.86
CA PHE A 114 -5.52 -1.60 9.77
C PHE A 114 -5.98 -1.14 11.15
N VAL A 115 -6.20 0.17 11.28
CA VAL A 115 -6.85 0.77 12.45
C VAL A 115 -8.18 1.40 12.04
N VAL A 116 -9.11 1.41 12.98
CA VAL A 116 -10.36 2.14 12.84
C VAL A 116 -10.11 3.62 13.15
N ASP A 117 -10.40 4.48 12.18
CA ASP A 117 -10.42 5.93 12.35
C ASP A 117 -11.73 6.49 11.81
N ASN A 118 -12.62 6.88 12.72
CA ASN A 118 -13.98 7.36 12.41
C ASN A 118 -14.73 6.38 11.48
N ASP A 119 -15.08 6.83 10.26
CA ASP A 119 -15.78 6.04 9.26
C ASP A 119 -14.84 5.30 8.30
N ASN A 120 -13.54 5.22 8.62
CA ASN A 120 -12.52 4.63 7.76
C ASN A 120 -11.75 3.49 8.44
N TYR A 121 -11.25 2.58 7.60
CA TYR A 121 -10.11 1.73 7.90
C TYR A 121 -8.86 2.41 7.33
N VAL A 122 -7.84 2.55 8.18
CA VAL A 122 -6.62 3.28 7.87
C VAL A 122 -5.42 2.34 7.98
N LEU A 123 -4.58 2.36 6.96
CA LEU A 123 -3.28 1.70 6.90
C LEU A 123 -2.20 2.76 6.74
N LYS A 124 -1.30 2.84 7.71
CA LYS A 124 -0.09 3.66 7.62
C LYS A 124 1.11 2.75 7.52
N LEU A 125 1.87 2.89 6.45
CA LEU A 125 3.14 2.24 6.23
C LEU A 125 4.22 3.31 6.35
N GLU A 126 5.27 3.02 7.11
CA GLU A 126 6.42 3.90 7.22
C GLU A 126 7.70 3.08 7.13
N LYS A 127 8.66 3.58 6.35
CA LYS A 127 10.00 3.03 6.28
C LYS A 127 11.01 4.15 6.52
N ASN A 128 11.82 3.97 7.55
CA ASN A 128 12.89 4.90 7.93
C ASN A 128 14.13 4.11 8.39
N GLU A 129 15.16 4.82 8.84
CA GLU A 129 16.42 4.21 9.31
C GLU A 129 16.25 3.18 10.44
N ASN A 130 15.16 3.29 11.23
CA ASN A 130 14.85 2.39 12.34
C ASN A 130 14.08 1.12 11.91
N GLY A 131 13.73 1.01 10.63
CA GLY A 131 13.06 -0.15 10.06
C GLY A 131 11.71 0.15 9.42
N TYR A 132 10.88 -0.90 9.33
CA TYR A 132 9.55 -0.84 8.72
C TYR A 132 8.47 -0.89 9.78
N PHE A 133 7.49 0.00 9.65
CA PHE A 133 6.42 0.20 10.61
C PHE A 133 5.06 0.17 9.93
N ILE A 134 4.11 -0.47 10.60
CA ILE A 134 2.70 -0.51 10.21
C ILE A 134 1.91 0.11 11.36
N ASN A 135 1.19 1.20 11.09
CA ASN A 135 0.49 2.02 12.08
C ASN A 135 1.34 2.42 13.30
N GLY A 136 2.64 2.64 13.08
CA GLY A 136 3.60 3.03 14.12
C GLY A 136 4.14 1.86 14.95
N LYS A 137 3.72 0.61 14.68
CA LYS A 137 4.30 -0.60 15.27
C LYS A 137 5.36 -1.19 14.33
N PRO A 138 6.51 -1.67 14.83
CA PRO A 138 7.47 -2.42 14.02
C PRO A 138 6.78 -3.61 13.34
N SER A 139 7.05 -3.84 12.05
CA SER A 139 6.37 -4.90 11.30
C SER A 139 6.62 -6.31 11.85
N GLN A 140 7.77 -6.52 12.49
CA GLN A 140 8.12 -7.79 13.15
C GLN A 140 7.18 -8.15 14.31
N GLU A 141 6.53 -7.16 14.93
CA GLU A 141 5.55 -7.41 15.99
C GLU A 141 4.23 -7.99 15.43
N LEU A 142 3.89 -7.68 14.17
CA LEU A 142 2.70 -8.20 13.51
C LEU A 142 2.87 -9.62 12.99
N GLU A 143 4.10 -10.02 12.61
CA GLU A 143 4.40 -11.42 12.23
C GLU A 143 4.34 -12.36 13.44
N ASN A 144 4.75 -11.89 14.63
CA ASN A 144 4.75 -12.70 15.85
C ASN A 144 3.35 -12.91 16.45
N GLU A 145 2.38 -12.02 16.21
CA GLU A 145 0.98 -12.23 16.67
C GLU A 145 0.25 -13.29 15.84
N VAL A 146 0.58 -13.44 14.54
CA VAL A 146 -0.02 -14.47 13.67
C VAL A 146 0.46 -15.89 14.03
N GLU A 147 1.69 -16.05 14.51
CA GLU A 147 2.20 -17.35 14.97
C GLU A 147 1.61 -17.79 16.32
N GLN A 148 1.17 -16.88 17.19
CA GLN A 148 0.61 -17.25 18.49
C GLN A 148 -0.84 -17.75 18.42
N ASP A 149 -1.63 -17.31 17.43
CA ASP A 149 -2.99 -17.82 17.20
C ASP A 149 -3.05 -19.22 16.55
N HIS A 150 -1.90 -19.82 16.24
CA HIS A 150 -1.81 -21.19 15.67
C HIS A 150 -1.13 -22.21 16.60
N VAL A 151 -0.82 -21.84 17.84
CA VAL A 151 -0.16 -22.74 18.80
C VAL A 151 -1.12 -23.27 19.89
N ASP A 152 -2.32 -22.70 20.02
CA ASP A 152 -3.34 -23.13 20.99
C ASP A 152 -4.52 -23.90 20.34
N ASP A 153 -4.22 -24.93 19.54
CA ASP A 153 -5.18 -25.98 19.11
C ASP A 153 -4.63 -27.40 19.36
#